data_AF-A0A357VS05-F1
#
_entry.id   AF-A0A357VS05-F1
#
_cell.length_a   1.000
_cell.length_b   1.000
_cell.length_c   1.000
_cell.angle_alpha   90.00
_cell.angle_beta   90.00
_cell.angle_gamma   90.00
#
_symmetry.space_group_name_H-M   'P 1'
#
loop_
_entity.id
_entity.type
_entity.pdbx_description
1 polymer ?
#
loop_
_entity_poly.entity_id
_entity_poly.type
_entity_poly.pdbx_seq_one_letter_code
_entity_poly.pdbx_strand_id
1 'polypeptide(L)'
;NNIQIVSNLLGVEIGKIKENFRADLIIVDYIPPTPIEKDNVYSHILFGMNGGMVETVIIDGKIIMDDREVTVLDYERIHRRTREQARRFWERF
;
A
#
# COMPACT_ATOMS: atom_id res chain seq x y z
N ASN A 1 -2.31 -16.23 -11.29
CA ASN A 1 -2.68 -17.27 -10.31
C ASN A 1 -2.93 -16.68 -8.91
N ASN A 2 -2.08 -15.77 -8.42
CA ASN A 2 -2.12 -15.24 -7.05
C ASN A 2 -3.50 -14.75 -6.59
N ILE A 3 -4.22 -13.95 -7.39
CA ILE A 3 -5.55 -13.45 -7.04
C ILE A 3 -6.51 -14.59 -6.70
N GLN A 4 -6.57 -15.63 -7.55
CA GLN A 4 -7.45 -16.77 -7.33
C GLN A 4 -7.09 -17.56 -6.06
N ILE A 5 -5.80 -17.76 -5.82
CA ILE A 5 -5.31 -18.47 -4.63
C ILE A 5 -5.74 -17.74 -3.36
N VAL A 6 -5.51 -16.42 -3.30
CA VAL A 6 -5.86 -15.63 -2.12
C VAL A 6 -7.37 -15.53 -1.95
N SER A 7 -8.12 -15.36 -3.04
CA SER A 7 -9.58 -15.35 -3.00
C SER A 7 -10.17 -16.65 -2.46
N ASN A 8 -9.64 -17.81 -2.88
CA ASN A 8 -10.06 -19.10 -2.36
C ASN A 8 -9.70 -19.28 -0.87
N LEU A 9 -8.53 -18.79 -0.45
CA LEU A 9 -8.06 -18.90 0.92
C LEU A 9 -8.87 -18.05 1.89
N LEU A 10 -9.21 -16.82 1.49
CA LEU A 10 -9.86 -15.83 2.35
C LEU A 10 -11.39 -15.77 2.16
N GLY A 11 -11.93 -16.46 1.15
CA GLY A 11 -13.36 -16.44 0.84
C GLY A 11 -13.87 -15.08 0.36
N VAL A 12 -13.02 -14.27 -0.29
CA VAL A 12 -13.35 -12.92 -0.75
C VAL A 12 -12.84 -12.65 -2.17
N GLU A 13 -13.59 -11.87 -2.93
CA GLU A 13 -13.16 -11.38 -4.25
C GLU A 13 -12.21 -10.17 -4.10
N ILE A 14 -10.97 -10.27 -4.61
CA ILE A 14 -9.92 -9.25 -4.42
C ILE A 14 -9.11 -8.98 -5.68
N GLY A 15 -8.25 -7.95 -5.63
CA GLY A 15 -7.22 -7.69 -6.65
C GLY A 15 -7.74 -7.16 -7.98
N LYS A 16 -8.99 -6.67 -8.03
CA LYS A 16 -9.61 -6.01 -9.19
C LYS A 16 -10.50 -4.86 -8.74
N ILE A 17 -10.52 -3.79 -9.53
CA ILE A 17 -11.49 -2.70 -9.38
C ILE A 17 -12.75 -3.11 -10.13
N LYS A 18 -13.67 -3.77 -9.43
CA LYS A 18 -14.93 -4.28 -9.98
C LYS A 18 -15.98 -4.35 -8.88
N GLU A 19 -17.27 -4.19 -9.22
CA GLU A 19 -18.37 -4.43 -8.29
C GLU A 19 -18.24 -5.79 -7.58
N ASN A 20 -18.59 -5.81 -6.29
CA ASN A 20 -18.52 -6.97 -5.39
C ASN A 20 -17.09 -7.44 -5.02
N PHE A 21 -16.05 -6.73 -5.46
CA PHE A 21 -14.68 -6.95 -4.98
C PHE A 21 -14.41 -6.07 -3.76
N ARG A 22 -13.48 -6.51 -2.90
CA ARG A 22 -13.01 -5.73 -1.75
C ARG A 22 -12.47 -4.37 -2.22
N ALA A 23 -12.84 -3.32 -1.49
CA ALA A 23 -12.37 -1.97 -1.71
C ALA A 23 -10.98 -1.75 -1.11
N ASP A 24 -10.01 -2.51 -1.61
CA ASP A 24 -8.59 -2.43 -1.25
C ASP A 24 -7.85 -1.69 -2.37
N LEU A 25 -7.46 -0.44 -2.13
CA LEU A 25 -6.95 0.49 -3.15
C LEU A 25 -5.79 1.31 -2.61
N ILE A 26 -4.93 1.77 -3.53
CA ILE A 26 -3.95 2.81 -3.27
C ILE A 26 -4.13 3.93 -4.29
N ILE A 27 -3.91 5.17 -3.86
CA ILE A 27 -3.76 6.33 -4.73
C ILE A 27 -2.27 6.66 -4.78
N VAL A 28 -1.73 6.76 -5.99
CA VAL A 28 -0.31 7.04 -6.22
C VAL A 28 -0.19 8.42 -6.84
N ASP A 29 0.50 9.32 -6.15
CA ASP A 29 0.85 10.66 -6.63
C ASP A 29 2.02 10.54 -7.60
N TYR A 30 1.69 10.28 -8.86
CA TYR A 30 2.65 10.03 -9.92
C TYR A 30 2.48 11.03 -11.06
N ILE A 31 3.51 11.86 -11.26
CA ILE A 31 3.62 12.76 -12.42
C ILE A 31 4.49 12.04 -13.47
N PRO A 32 3.88 11.52 -14.56
CA PRO A 32 4.60 10.71 -15.52
C PRO A 32 5.53 11.59 -16.40
N PRO A 33 6.77 11.16 -16.67
CA PRO A 33 7.70 11.90 -17.52
C PRO A 33 7.38 11.76 -19.03
N THR A 34 6.51 10.82 -19.38
CA THR A 34 6.02 10.56 -20.74
C THR A 34 4.51 10.32 -20.68
N PRO A 35 3.74 10.53 -21.76
CA PRO A 35 2.31 10.20 -21.79
C PRO A 35 2.07 8.74 -21.41
N ILE A 36 1.01 8.49 -20.64
CA ILE A 36 0.59 7.12 -20.30
C ILE A 36 -0.30 6.60 -21.42
N GLU A 37 0.19 5.56 -22.09
CA GLU A 37 -0.45 4.88 -23.21
C GLU A 37 -0.63 3.40 -22.88
N LYS A 38 -1.46 2.71 -23.65
CA LYS A 38 -1.80 1.29 -23.43
C LYS A 38 -0.57 0.36 -23.41
N ASP A 39 0.44 0.67 -24.21
CA ASP A 39 1.66 -0.11 -24.38
C ASP A 39 2.73 0.19 -23.32
N ASN A 40 2.67 1.35 -22.66
CA ASN A 40 3.67 1.77 -21.67
C ASN A 40 3.16 1.85 -20.22
N VAL A 41 1.85 1.72 -19.97
CA VAL A 41 1.25 1.85 -18.61
C VAL A 41 1.90 0.91 -17.59
N TYR A 42 2.19 -0.33 -17.96
CA TYR A 42 2.85 -1.28 -17.07
C TYR A 42 4.30 -0.88 -16.77
N SER A 43 5.00 -0.26 -17.72
CA SER A 43 6.35 0.26 -17.50
C SER A 43 6.35 1.44 -16.54
N HIS A 44 5.33 2.32 -16.61
CA HIS A 44 5.13 3.37 -15.62
C HIS A 44 4.92 2.79 -14.21
N ILE A 45 4.09 1.74 -14.07
CA ILE A 45 3.88 1.08 -12.78
C ILE A 45 5.15 0.40 -12.26
N LEU A 46 5.87 -0.33 -13.12
CA LEU A 46 7.03 -1.13 -12.72
C LEU A 46 8.30 -0.30 -12.48
N PHE A 47 8.52 0.74 -13.27
CA PHE A 47 9.78 1.49 -13.28
C PHE A 47 9.63 2.96 -12.91
N GLY A 48 8.43 3.52 -13.01
CA GLY A 48 8.14 4.93 -12.70
C GLY A 48 7.65 5.16 -11.28
N MET A 49 6.96 4.19 -10.69
CA MET A 49 6.35 4.32 -9.36
C MET A 49 7.18 3.61 -8.28
N ASN A 50 7.13 4.13 -7.06
CA ASN A 50 7.67 3.44 -5.87
C ASN A 50 6.78 3.68 -4.65
N GLY A 51 7.04 2.94 -3.56
CA GLY A 51 6.22 2.97 -2.36
C GLY A 51 6.12 4.34 -1.67
N GLY A 52 7.11 5.23 -1.84
CA GLY A 52 7.07 6.58 -1.29
C GLY A 52 6.09 7.52 -2.02
N MET A 53 5.60 7.13 -3.19
CA MET A 53 4.64 7.91 -3.97
C MET A 53 3.18 7.58 -3.62
N VAL A 54 2.93 6.55 -2.80
CA VAL A 54 1.57 6.23 -2.35
C VAL A 54 1.08 7.32 -1.40
N GLU A 55 -0.02 7.97 -1.75
CA GLU A 55 -0.62 9.09 -1.01
C GLU A 55 -1.73 8.61 -0.08
N THR A 56 -2.69 7.85 -0.62
CA THR A 56 -3.83 7.33 0.13
C THR A 56 -3.84 5.80 0.08
N VAL A 57 -4.15 5.15 1.20
CA VAL A 57 -4.38 3.70 1.27
C VAL A 57 -5.77 3.43 1.83
N ILE A 58 -6.54 2.63 1.10
CA ILE A 58 -7.90 2.22 1.45
C ILE A 58 -7.89 0.70 1.63
N ILE A 59 -8.40 0.22 2.76
CA ILE A 59 -8.59 -1.20 3.02
C ILE A 59 -10.04 -1.41 3.43
N ASP A 60 -10.75 -2.30 2.74
CA ASP A 60 -12.17 -2.58 2.97
C ASP A 60 -13.05 -1.31 2.95
N GLY A 61 -12.73 -0.36 2.07
CA GLY A 61 -13.43 0.92 1.98
C GLY A 61 -13.11 1.91 3.10
N LYS A 62 -12.18 1.58 4.01
CA LYS A 62 -11.71 2.49 5.07
C LYS A 62 -10.36 3.09 4.67
N ILE A 63 -10.28 4.41 4.70
CA ILE A 63 -9.03 5.14 4.50
C ILE A 63 -8.16 4.94 5.75
N ILE A 64 -7.02 4.26 5.60
CA ILE A 64 -6.07 4.00 6.69
C ILE A 64 -4.81 4.89 6.63
N MET A 65 -4.60 5.51 5.47
CA MET A 65 -3.58 6.53 5.23
C MET A 65 -4.17 7.53 4.25
N ASP A 66 -4.01 8.82 4.52
CA ASP A 66 -4.47 9.92 3.68
C ASP A 66 -3.43 11.04 3.69
N ASP A 67 -3.18 11.67 2.55
CA ASP A 67 -2.08 12.65 2.37
C ASP A 67 -0.74 12.17 2.99
N ARG A 68 -0.40 10.90 2.78
CA ARG A 68 0.79 10.22 3.35
C ARG A 68 0.82 10.14 4.89
N GLU A 69 -0.25 10.50 5.58
CA GLU A 69 -0.39 10.36 7.03
C GLU A 69 -1.22 9.13 7.42
N VAL A 70 -0.71 8.29 8.31
CA VAL A 70 -1.45 7.12 8.82
C VAL A 70 -2.54 7.58 9.78
N THR A 71 -3.81 7.32 9.44
CA THR A 71 -4.98 7.88 10.14
C THR A 71 -5.50 7.00 11.27
N VAL A 72 -5.05 5.74 11.35
CA VAL A 72 -5.59 4.72 12.26
C VAL A 72 -4.75 4.47 13.51
N LEU A 73 -3.57 5.09 13.61
CA LEU A 73 -2.66 4.93 14.75
C LEU A 73 -1.72 6.12 14.90
N ASP A 74 -1.13 6.26 16.10
CA ASP A 74 -0.07 7.23 16.38
C ASP A 74 1.27 6.69 15.86
N TYR A 75 1.55 6.98 14.59
CA TYR A 75 2.74 6.48 13.89
C TYR A 75 4.03 6.90 14.58
N GLU A 76 4.13 8.17 14.97
CA GLU A 76 5.30 8.75 15.63
C GLU A 76 5.61 8.08 16.96
N ARG A 77 4.60 7.84 17.80
CA ARG A 77 4.77 7.10 19.06
C ARG A 77 5.19 5.66 18.83
N ILE A 78 4.59 4.96 17.87
CA ILE A 78 4.94 3.58 17.56
C ILE A 78 6.39 3.52 17.08
N HIS A 79 6.77 4.41 16.16
CA HIS A 79 8.11 4.45 15.59
C HIS A 79 9.19 4.74 16.66
N ARG A 80 8.93 5.66 17.59
CA ARG A 80 9.82 5.88 18.76
C ARG A 80 9.99 4.61 19.60
N ARG A 81 8.88 3.96 19.97
CA ARG A 81 8.91 2.71 20.75
C ARG A 81 9.67 1.60 20.03
N THR A 82 9.50 1.48 18.71
CA THR A 82 10.23 0.49 17.90
C THR A 82 11.74 0.72 17.98
N ARG A 83 12.22 1.96 17.88
CA ARG A 83 13.65 2.29 18.02
C ARG A 83 14.19 1.93 19.42
N GLU A 84 13.42 2.19 20.47
CA GLU A 84 13.79 1.80 21.84
C GLU A 84 13.90 0.28 22.01
N GLN A 85 12.94 -0.47 21.45
CA GLN A 85 12.97 -1.93 21.51
C GLN A 85 14.15 -2.50 20.71
N ALA A 86 14.45 -1.94 19.54
CA ALA A 86 15.60 -2.35 18.74
C ALA A 86 16.91 -2.14 19.50
N ARG A 87 17.11 -0.98 20.16
CA ARG A 87 18.28 -0.73 21.01
C ARG A 87 18.40 -1.76 22.12
N ARG A 88 17.32 -2.00 22.87
CA ARG A 88 17.30 -2.99 23.95
C ARG A 88 17.59 -4.41 23.47
N PHE A 89 17.18 -4.76 22.26
CA PHE A 89 17.47 -6.06 21.66
C PHE A 89 18.97 -6.21 21.40
N TRP A 90 19.60 -5.19 20.80
CA TRP A 90 21.04 -5.21 20.51
C TRP A 90 21.91 -5.21 21.76
N GLU A 91 21.50 -4.55 22.84
CA GLU A 91 22.23 -4.54 24.12
C GLU A 91 22.28 -5.91 24.84
N ARG A 92 21.48 -6.89 24.38
CA ARG A 92 21.49 -8.25 24.93
C ARG A 92 22.57 -9.15 24.34
N PHE A 93 23.23 -8.70 23.27
CA PHE A 93 24.30 -9.42 22.57
C PHE A 93 25.58 -8.60 22.62
#